data_AF-A0A7Z9I370-F1
#
_entry.id   AF-A0A7Z9I370-F1
#
_cell.length_a   1.000
_cell.length_b   1.000
_cell.length_c   1.000
_cell.angle_alpha   90.00
_cell.angle_beta   90.00
_cell.angle_gamma   90.00
#
_symmetry.space_group_name_H-M   'P 1'
#
loop_
_entity.id
_entity.type
_entity.pdbx_description
1 polymer ?
#
loop_
_entity_poly.entity_id
_entity_poly.type
_entity_poly.pdbx_seq_one_letter_code
_entity_poly.pdbx_strand_id
1 'polypeptide(L)'
;FFSMTLIRIFMSDLHSGKTCFSNKISKLLFFLFTAFLISGTVWAGTLTDGLYAQMKTSKGEIMLRLFYLRVPVTVSNFVGLSEGTKEWKDPVSGKTKKARYFDGLSFHRVIKDFMIQGGDPLGTGSGGPGYTFTDEFHPELKHNKPGILSMANAGANTNGSQFFITHVPTPHLDNKHSVFGEVVEGMNVVNAIEKGDLIQTVTIIRKGESAKSFDPETAEKLIAERNKELAEKNKKVIPATTAKLDPAKILNSGQTDADEVSVEMLVVTYKGARTAKQNIYYDKPGAKKVAEKLTDLARRKGVVFADLINRFSDLPQQTKLPLLSSKQPNLSDFLKPAFKLKVGQISDPVDSAFGYLIFRRVASEAVTASHILITFEGALRATKKRNRKEAKKLAEKILKDLKNGIDFAELAHQHSDGPSGPKGGDLGRFTRGQMVPEFDQVVFNLELGAVSGVVETQFGYHIIKRTQ
;
A
#
# COMPACT_ATOMS: atom_id res chain seq x y z
N PHE A 1 -63.88 -8.94 -23.99
CA PHE A 1 -63.59 -8.37 -25.32
C PHE A 1 -62.11 -8.57 -25.59
N PHE A 2 -61.58 -9.57 -26.30
CA PHE A 2 -62.06 -10.65 -27.19
C PHE A 2 -61.64 -12.02 -26.57
N SER A 3 -62.59 -12.91 -26.26
CA SER A 3 -62.97 -14.13 -27.04
C SER A 3 -61.88 -15.23 -26.96
N MET A 4 -61.95 -16.33 -26.18
CA MET A 4 -63.02 -17.29 -25.86
C MET A 4 -63.83 -17.76 -27.08
N THR A 5 -63.42 -18.87 -27.71
CA THR A 5 -64.22 -20.00 -28.23
C THR A 5 -63.38 -20.80 -29.25
N LEU A 6 -63.62 -22.12 -29.35
CA LEU A 6 -62.95 -23.21 -30.08
C LEU A 6 -61.87 -23.93 -29.24
N ILE A 7 -61.98 -25.20 -28.84
CA ILE A 7 -62.85 -26.31 -29.26
C ILE A 7 -63.10 -27.20 -28.02
N ARG A 8 -64.37 -27.20 -27.56
CA ARG A 8 -65.04 -28.41 -27.06
C ARG A 8 -65.53 -29.13 -28.31
N ILE A 9 -65.07 -30.35 -28.56
CA ILE A 9 -65.73 -31.43 -29.31
C ILE A 9 -64.84 -32.67 -29.08
N PHE A 10 -65.46 -33.83 -28.84
CA PHE A 10 -64.88 -35.13 -28.45
C PHE A 10 -64.59 -35.35 -26.96
N MET A 11 -65.66 -35.43 -26.15
CA MET A 11 -65.83 -36.50 -25.15
C MET A 11 -67.29 -36.54 -24.71
N SER A 12 -68.11 -37.31 -25.43
CA SER A 12 -69.30 -37.97 -24.89
C SER A 12 -69.72 -39.09 -25.85
N ASP A 13 -70.15 -40.20 -25.27
CA ASP A 13 -70.72 -41.40 -25.87
C ASP A 13 -69.72 -42.45 -26.40
N LEU A 14 -69.51 -43.51 -25.61
CA LEU A 14 -70.27 -44.74 -25.83
C LEU A 14 -70.12 -45.71 -24.64
N HIS A 15 -71.26 -46.01 -24.02
CA HIS A 15 -71.49 -47.14 -23.14
C HIS A 15 -72.21 -48.21 -23.97
N SER A 16 -71.60 -49.37 -24.22
CA SER A 16 -72.29 -50.68 -24.33
C SER A 16 -71.34 -51.82 -24.72
N GLY A 17 -71.48 -52.96 -24.04
CA GLY A 17 -71.38 -54.27 -24.70
C GLY A 17 -70.00 -54.93 -24.80
N LYS A 18 -69.66 -55.72 -23.77
CA LYS A 18 -69.08 -57.08 -23.82
C LYS A 18 -68.12 -57.42 -24.98
N THR A 19 -66.86 -57.71 -24.65
CA THR A 19 -66.25 -59.03 -24.93
C THR A 19 -64.90 -59.19 -24.22
N CYS A 20 -64.68 -60.41 -23.77
CA CYS A 20 -63.55 -60.91 -23.00
C CYS A 20 -62.36 -61.17 -23.93
N PHE A 21 -61.15 -60.68 -23.63
CA PHE A 21 -59.91 -61.44 -23.87
C PHE A 21 -58.68 -60.86 -23.14
N SER A 22 -58.06 -61.73 -22.35
CA SER A 22 -56.63 -61.81 -22.02
C SER A 22 -55.95 -60.69 -21.22
N ASN A 23 -55.98 -60.89 -19.91
CA ASN A 23 -54.92 -60.56 -18.96
C ASN A 23 -53.56 -61.12 -19.40
N LYS A 24 -52.59 -60.24 -19.63
CA LYS A 24 -51.15 -60.32 -19.28
C LYS A 24 -50.42 -59.34 -20.22
N ILE A 25 -49.43 -58.60 -19.69
CA ILE A 25 -48.60 -57.60 -20.40
C ILE A 25 -49.20 -56.17 -20.39
N SER A 26 -49.41 -55.58 -19.18
CA SER A 26 -49.45 -54.11 -19.03
C SER A 26 -49.15 -53.63 -17.60
N LYS A 27 -48.43 -54.42 -16.79
CA LYS A 27 -48.01 -54.05 -15.43
C LYS A 27 -46.51 -54.16 -15.19
N LEU A 28 -45.71 -54.07 -16.25
CA LEU A 28 -44.24 -54.09 -16.20
C LEU A 28 -43.57 -52.91 -16.94
N LEU A 29 -44.30 -51.81 -17.11
CA LEU A 29 -43.80 -50.61 -17.82
C LEU A 29 -44.34 -49.30 -17.21
N PHE A 30 -44.58 -49.30 -15.90
CA PHE A 30 -44.92 -48.08 -15.14
C PHE A 30 -44.18 -48.01 -13.79
N PHE A 31 -42.99 -48.58 -13.74
CA PHE A 31 -42.07 -48.50 -12.59
C PHE A 31 -40.62 -48.32 -13.10
N LEU A 32 -40.40 -47.32 -13.97
CA LEU A 32 -39.06 -46.94 -14.44
C LEU A 32 -39.01 -45.49 -14.94
N PHE A 33 -39.80 -44.60 -14.34
CA PHE A 33 -39.79 -43.17 -14.66
C PHE A 33 -39.94 -42.28 -13.41
N THR A 34 -39.21 -42.59 -12.35
CA THR A 34 -39.04 -41.72 -11.16
C THR A 34 -37.64 -41.85 -10.54
N ALA A 35 -36.60 -41.88 -11.38
CA ALA A 35 -35.22 -41.84 -10.89
C ALA A 35 -34.29 -41.17 -11.90
N PHE A 36 -34.61 -39.96 -12.36
CA PHE A 36 -33.62 -39.08 -12.96
C PHE A 36 -34.04 -37.63 -12.71
N LEU A 37 -33.09 -36.82 -12.22
CA LEU A 37 -33.18 -35.39 -11.87
C LEU A 37 -33.46 -35.02 -10.40
N ILE A 38 -32.65 -35.55 -9.47
CA ILE A 38 -32.07 -34.69 -8.41
C ILE A 38 -30.60 -35.12 -8.22
N SER A 39 -29.70 -34.59 -9.04
CA SER A 39 -28.29 -34.48 -8.68
C SER A 39 -28.02 -33.04 -8.24
N GLY A 40 -28.75 -32.59 -7.23
CA GLY A 40 -28.28 -31.51 -6.37
C GLY A 40 -27.54 -32.19 -5.22
N THR A 41 -26.22 -32.25 -5.28
CA THR A 41 -25.41 -32.53 -4.10
C THR A 41 -25.67 -31.40 -3.10
N VAL A 42 -26.58 -31.65 -2.16
CA VAL A 42 -26.85 -30.78 -1.03
C VAL A 42 -25.67 -30.93 -0.06
N TRP A 43 -24.67 -30.04 -0.15
CA TRP A 43 -23.57 -29.89 0.82
C TRP A 43 -24.04 -29.22 2.12
N ALA A 44 -25.15 -29.67 2.71
CA ALA A 44 -25.76 -28.99 3.87
C ALA A 44 -25.26 -29.47 5.25
N GLY A 45 -24.22 -30.31 5.32
CA GLY A 45 -23.85 -31.02 6.55
C GLY A 45 -22.69 -30.47 7.40
N THR A 46 -21.78 -29.62 6.88
CA THR A 46 -20.47 -29.37 7.53
C THR A 46 -20.14 -27.91 7.85
N LEU A 47 -20.92 -26.94 7.35
CA LEU A 47 -20.62 -25.53 7.57
C LEU A 47 -21.08 -25.04 8.95
N THR A 48 -20.13 -24.46 9.70
CA THR A 48 -20.41 -23.73 10.94
C THR A 48 -21.14 -22.41 10.66
N ASP A 49 -21.59 -21.71 11.71
CA ASP A 49 -22.12 -20.35 11.59
C ASP A 49 -21.08 -19.41 10.94
N GLY A 50 -21.56 -18.64 9.96
CA GLY A 50 -20.71 -17.80 9.13
C GLY A 50 -21.36 -17.39 7.81
N LEU A 51 -20.65 -16.50 7.12
CA LEU A 51 -20.96 -16.08 5.76
C LEU A 51 -20.00 -16.77 4.81
N TYR A 52 -20.54 -17.39 3.76
CA TYR A 52 -19.77 -18.17 2.80
C TYR A 52 -20.11 -17.78 1.36
N ALA A 53 -19.17 -18.04 0.46
CA ALA A 53 -19.38 -18.00 -0.98
C ALA A 53 -19.02 -19.36 -1.59
N GLN A 54 -20.01 -20.02 -2.18
CA GLN A 54 -19.79 -21.20 -3.01
C GLN A 54 -19.50 -20.72 -4.44
N MET A 55 -18.25 -20.89 -4.86
CA MET A 55 -17.78 -20.53 -6.19
C MET A 55 -17.71 -21.80 -7.05
N LYS A 56 -18.60 -21.90 -8.02
CA LYS A 56 -18.56 -22.96 -9.02
C LYS A 56 -17.65 -22.53 -10.16
N THR A 57 -16.71 -23.38 -10.55
CA THR A 57 -15.75 -23.12 -11.62
C THR A 57 -15.79 -24.22 -12.68
N SER A 58 -15.09 -24.03 -13.80
CA SER A 58 -14.87 -25.09 -14.80
C SER A 58 -14.10 -26.31 -14.26
N LYS A 59 -13.37 -26.18 -13.13
CA LYS A 59 -12.56 -27.26 -12.53
C LYS A 59 -13.19 -27.87 -11.27
N GLY A 60 -14.35 -27.38 -10.83
CA GLY A 60 -15.04 -27.86 -9.63
C GLY A 60 -15.52 -26.71 -8.74
N GLU A 61 -15.90 -27.04 -7.51
CA GLU A 61 -16.43 -26.09 -6.53
C GLU A 61 -15.39 -25.70 -5.49
N ILE A 62 -15.39 -24.41 -5.12
CA ILE A 62 -14.56 -23.84 -4.05
C ILE A 62 -15.52 -23.23 -3.03
N MET A 63 -15.41 -23.63 -1.77
CA MET A 63 -16.16 -23.02 -0.68
C MET A 63 -15.26 -22.03 0.07
N LEU A 64 -15.70 -20.77 0.10
CA LEU A 64 -14.97 -19.67 0.73
C LEU A 64 -15.71 -19.19 1.98
N ARG A 65 -15.04 -19.13 3.13
CA ARG A 65 -15.55 -18.40 4.31
C ARG A 65 -15.19 -16.93 4.19
N LEU A 66 -16.14 -16.04 4.44
CA LEU A 66 -15.98 -14.58 4.36
C LEU A 66 -15.89 -13.95 5.77
N PHE A 67 -14.94 -13.04 5.97
CA PHE A 67 -14.66 -12.41 7.27
C PHE A 67 -15.45 -11.10 7.48
N TYR A 68 -16.78 -11.17 7.31
CA TYR A 68 -17.68 -10.01 7.28
C TYR A 68 -17.66 -9.12 8.54
N LEU A 69 -17.30 -9.67 9.71
CA LEU A 69 -17.16 -8.89 10.95
C LEU A 69 -15.84 -8.12 11.05
N ARG A 70 -14.79 -8.57 10.35
CA ARG A 70 -13.43 -8.01 10.43
C ARG A 70 -13.14 -7.03 9.30
N VAL A 71 -13.62 -7.33 8.09
CA VAL A 71 -13.46 -6.51 6.88
C VAL A 71 -14.79 -6.30 6.15
N PRO A 72 -15.76 -5.65 6.82
CA PRO A 72 -17.12 -5.51 6.34
C PRO A 72 -17.26 -4.82 4.98
N VAL A 73 -16.50 -3.76 4.63
CA VAL A 73 -16.64 -3.11 3.31
C VAL A 73 -16.25 -4.07 2.19
N THR A 74 -15.14 -4.77 2.37
CA THR A 74 -14.59 -5.68 1.38
C THR A 74 -15.55 -6.83 1.14
N VAL A 75 -16.12 -7.38 2.21
CA VAL A 75 -17.10 -8.45 2.12
C VAL A 75 -18.44 -7.95 1.57
N SER A 76 -18.91 -6.76 1.97
CA SER A 76 -20.10 -6.13 1.39
C SER A 76 -19.98 -5.97 -0.13
N ASN A 77 -18.83 -5.48 -0.59
CA ASN A 77 -18.55 -5.32 -2.01
C ASN A 77 -18.61 -6.65 -2.75
N PHE A 78 -17.92 -7.67 -2.25
CA PHE A 78 -17.89 -9.01 -2.87
C PHE A 78 -19.28 -9.67 -2.88
N VAL A 79 -20.01 -9.60 -1.77
CA VAL A 79 -21.37 -10.15 -1.63
C VAL A 79 -22.33 -9.42 -2.55
N GLY A 80 -22.32 -8.08 -2.55
CA GLY A 80 -23.22 -7.28 -3.38
C GLY A 80 -22.99 -7.48 -4.88
N LEU A 81 -21.73 -7.63 -5.31
CA LEU A 81 -21.39 -7.99 -6.69
C LEU A 81 -21.81 -9.44 -7.02
N SER A 82 -21.64 -10.38 -6.10
CA SER A 82 -22.04 -11.79 -6.28
C SER A 82 -23.55 -11.95 -6.39
N GLU A 83 -24.32 -11.22 -5.59
CA GLU A 83 -25.80 -11.28 -5.57
C GLU A 83 -26.44 -10.38 -6.63
N GLY A 84 -25.66 -9.47 -7.23
CA GLY A 84 -26.16 -8.50 -8.19
C GLY A 84 -26.95 -7.35 -7.56
N THR A 85 -26.82 -7.14 -6.24
CA THR A 85 -27.43 -6.03 -5.51
C THR A 85 -26.58 -4.76 -5.54
N LYS A 86 -25.29 -4.87 -5.91
CA LYS A 86 -24.39 -3.72 -6.07
C LYS A 86 -24.28 -3.30 -7.54
N GLU A 87 -24.42 -1.99 -7.78
CA GLU A 87 -24.24 -1.43 -9.10
C GLU A 87 -22.77 -1.43 -9.52
N TRP A 88 -22.51 -1.62 -10.81
CA TRP A 88 -21.19 -1.54 -11.40
C TRP A 88 -21.27 -0.97 -12.81
N LYS A 89 -20.20 -0.32 -13.27
CA LYS A 89 -20.10 0.24 -14.62
C LYS A 89 -19.38 -0.76 -15.52
N ASP A 90 -20.04 -1.16 -16.59
CA ASP A 90 -19.46 -2.02 -17.60
C ASP A 90 -18.31 -1.29 -18.32
N PRO A 91 -17.07 -1.81 -18.28
CA PRO A 91 -15.94 -1.14 -18.90
C PRO A 91 -15.99 -1.17 -20.44
N VAL A 92 -16.78 -2.07 -21.04
CA VAL A 92 -16.95 -2.15 -22.50
C VAL A 92 -18.05 -1.20 -22.96
N SER A 93 -19.24 -1.31 -22.36
CA SER A 93 -20.40 -0.52 -22.81
C SER A 93 -20.53 0.85 -22.14
N GLY A 94 -19.82 1.09 -21.04
CA GLY A 94 -19.92 2.30 -20.22
C GLY A 94 -21.23 2.41 -19.41
N LYS A 95 -22.15 1.45 -19.52
CA LYS A 95 -23.45 1.48 -18.85
C LYS A 95 -23.36 0.93 -17.43
N THR A 96 -24.15 1.51 -16.53
CA THR A 96 -24.36 0.95 -15.18
C THR A 96 -25.23 -0.30 -15.28
N LYS A 97 -24.84 -1.36 -14.57
CA LYS A 97 -25.52 -2.64 -14.47
C LYS A 97 -25.73 -2.99 -13.00
N LYS A 98 -26.82 -3.70 -12.72
CA LYS A 98 -27.18 -4.26 -11.42
C LYS A 98 -27.58 -5.72 -11.62
N ALA A 99 -26.57 -6.58 -11.70
CA ALA A 99 -26.68 -7.99 -12.04
C ALA A 99 -25.47 -8.74 -11.47
N ARG A 100 -25.58 -10.07 -11.37
CA ARG A 100 -24.54 -10.96 -10.85
C ARG A 100 -23.24 -10.75 -11.63
N TYR A 101 -22.21 -10.27 -10.94
CA TYR A 101 -21.01 -9.72 -11.56
C TYR A 101 -19.99 -10.78 -11.97
N PHE A 102 -19.77 -11.78 -11.11
CA PHE A 102 -18.68 -12.75 -11.26
C PHE A 102 -19.01 -13.90 -12.20
N ASP A 103 -20.30 -14.12 -12.49
CA ASP A 103 -20.77 -15.22 -13.31
C ASP A 103 -20.23 -15.06 -14.75
N GLY A 104 -19.51 -16.08 -15.23
CA GLY A 104 -18.86 -16.11 -16.54
C GLY A 104 -17.48 -15.45 -16.61
N LEU A 105 -16.97 -14.84 -15.53
CA LEU A 105 -15.64 -14.22 -15.54
C LEU A 105 -14.53 -15.27 -15.50
N SER A 106 -13.36 -14.95 -16.05
CA SER A 106 -12.20 -15.85 -16.06
C SER A 106 -11.22 -15.59 -14.92
N PHE A 107 -10.49 -16.64 -14.54
CA PHE A 107 -9.21 -16.51 -13.85
C PHE A 107 -8.14 -16.10 -14.86
N HIS A 108 -7.98 -14.79 -15.04
CA HIS A 108 -7.13 -14.22 -16.09
C HIS A 108 -5.62 -14.29 -15.78
N ARG A 109 -5.26 -14.50 -14.51
CA ARG A 109 -3.85 -14.61 -14.10
C ARG A 109 -3.70 -15.74 -13.08
N VAL A 110 -2.88 -16.72 -13.43
CA VAL A 110 -2.56 -17.87 -12.58
C VAL A 110 -1.05 -17.99 -12.52
N ILE A 111 -0.48 -18.00 -11.32
CA ILE A 111 0.95 -18.20 -11.10
C ILE A 111 1.10 -19.39 -10.17
N LYS A 112 1.69 -20.46 -10.70
CA LYS A 112 1.95 -21.69 -9.97
C LYS A 112 2.74 -21.38 -8.69
N ASP A 113 2.36 -22.05 -7.60
CA ASP A 113 2.95 -21.89 -6.27
C ASP A 113 2.90 -20.45 -5.74
N PHE A 114 1.92 -19.65 -6.22
CA PHE A 114 1.66 -18.32 -5.71
C PHE A 114 0.16 -18.06 -5.54
N MET A 115 -0.61 -17.93 -6.62
CA MET A 115 -2.04 -17.60 -6.56
C MET A 115 -2.79 -17.77 -7.90
N ILE A 116 -4.12 -17.87 -7.80
CA ILE A 116 -5.08 -17.68 -8.89
C ILE A 116 -5.79 -16.34 -8.71
N GLN A 117 -5.93 -15.53 -9.77
CA GLN A 117 -6.55 -14.20 -9.73
C GLN A 117 -7.67 -14.10 -10.76
N GLY A 118 -8.81 -13.57 -10.31
CA GLY A 118 -10.04 -13.42 -11.09
C GLY A 118 -10.76 -12.10 -10.79
N GLY A 119 -12.03 -12.00 -11.21
CA GLY A 119 -12.86 -10.82 -10.95
C GLY A 119 -12.64 -9.63 -11.90
N ASP A 120 -11.97 -9.86 -13.04
CA ASP A 120 -11.83 -8.87 -14.11
C ASP A 120 -12.84 -9.14 -15.25
N PRO A 121 -13.77 -8.23 -15.55
CA PRO A 121 -14.75 -8.37 -16.64
C PRO A 121 -14.14 -8.31 -18.04
N LEU A 122 -12.93 -7.77 -18.18
CA LEU A 122 -12.18 -7.75 -19.44
C LEU A 122 -11.25 -8.96 -19.59
N GLY A 123 -10.92 -9.64 -18.48
CA GLY A 123 -9.94 -10.72 -18.47
C GLY A 123 -8.50 -10.29 -18.81
N THR A 124 -8.18 -8.99 -18.75
CA THR A 124 -6.87 -8.43 -19.12
C THR A 124 -5.97 -8.15 -17.91
N GLY A 125 -6.53 -8.17 -16.70
CA GLY A 125 -5.96 -7.69 -15.45
C GLY A 125 -6.21 -6.21 -15.17
N SER A 126 -6.87 -5.47 -16.07
CA SER A 126 -7.04 -4.01 -15.97
C SER A 126 -8.49 -3.54 -15.82
N GLY A 127 -9.48 -4.43 -15.95
CA GLY A 127 -10.87 -4.07 -15.77
C GLY A 127 -11.29 -4.07 -14.30
N GLY A 128 -12.53 -3.67 -14.06
CA GLY A 128 -13.10 -3.57 -12.71
C GLY A 128 -14.56 -3.12 -12.73
N PRO A 129 -15.13 -2.78 -11.57
CA PRO A 129 -16.55 -2.48 -11.44
C PRO A 129 -16.86 -0.99 -11.69
N GLY A 130 -15.86 -0.20 -12.12
CA GLY A 130 -16.01 1.23 -12.39
C GLY A 130 -15.84 2.15 -11.17
N TYR A 131 -15.48 1.61 -10.01
CA TYR A 131 -15.16 2.34 -8.79
C TYR A 131 -14.02 1.67 -8.04
N THR A 132 -13.46 2.38 -7.06
CA THR A 132 -12.50 1.83 -6.11
C THR A 132 -12.89 2.15 -4.67
N PHE A 133 -12.40 1.35 -3.71
CA PHE A 133 -12.57 1.56 -2.28
C PHE A 133 -11.28 1.28 -1.48
N THR A 134 -11.28 1.72 -0.22
CA THR A 134 -10.14 1.67 0.69
C THR A 134 -9.77 0.25 1.12
N ASP A 135 -8.52 0.06 1.56
CA ASP A 135 -8.09 -1.21 2.16
C ASP A 135 -8.68 -1.41 3.57
N GLU A 136 -8.95 -2.65 3.93
CA GLU A 136 -9.31 -3.08 5.29
C GLU A 136 -8.31 -4.15 5.77
N PHE A 137 -7.46 -3.78 6.71
CA PHE A 137 -6.49 -4.69 7.31
C PHE A 137 -6.87 -5.01 8.75
N HIS A 138 -6.77 -6.28 9.13
CA HIS A 138 -7.02 -6.75 10.49
C HIS A 138 -5.78 -7.50 11.01
N PRO A 139 -5.35 -7.32 12.28
CA PRO A 139 -4.14 -7.95 12.82
C PRO A 139 -4.11 -9.48 12.68
N GLU A 140 -5.27 -10.12 12.78
CA GLU A 140 -5.43 -11.58 12.67
C GLU A 140 -5.50 -12.10 11.22
N LEU A 141 -5.70 -11.22 10.23
CA LEU A 141 -5.89 -11.62 8.84
C LEU A 141 -4.58 -11.44 8.08
N LYS A 142 -3.93 -12.57 7.78
CA LYS A 142 -2.58 -12.65 7.18
C LYS A 142 -2.53 -13.71 6.09
N HIS A 143 -1.58 -13.56 5.18
CA HIS A 143 -1.31 -14.53 4.13
C HIS A 143 -0.35 -15.62 4.64
N ASN A 144 -0.74 -16.29 5.73
CA ASN A 144 0.12 -17.23 6.47
C ASN A 144 -0.10 -18.71 6.09
N LYS A 145 -1.05 -19.00 5.20
CA LYS A 145 -1.37 -20.36 4.73
C LYS A 145 -1.88 -20.35 3.28
N PRO A 146 -1.94 -21.52 2.61
CA PRO A 146 -2.70 -21.69 1.37
C PRO A 146 -4.18 -21.31 1.51
N GLY A 147 -4.81 -20.93 0.41
CA GLY A 147 -6.25 -20.71 0.33
C GLY A 147 -6.71 -19.38 0.91
N ILE A 148 -5.84 -18.40 1.11
CA ILE A 148 -6.25 -17.07 1.58
C ILE A 148 -6.86 -16.29 0.43
N LEU A 149 -8.08 -15.77 0.63
CA LEU A 149 -8.82 -14.95 -0.32
C LEU A 149 -8.60 -13.47 -0.01
N SER A 150 -8.07 -12.74 -1.00
CA SER A 150 -7.65 -11.34 -0.83
C SER A 150 -7.98 -10.49 -2.05
N MET A 151 -8.15 -9.17 -1.84
CA MET A 151 -8.37 -8.22 -2.92
C MET A 151 -7.08 -7.97 -3.72
N ALA A 152 -7.18 -7.98 -5.05
CA ALA A 152 -6.16 -7.38 -5.91
C ALA A 152 -6.36 -5.86 -5.98
N ASN A 153 -5.26 -5.10 -6.02
CA ASN A 153 -5.29 -3.64 -6.11
C ASN A 153 -4.09 -3.11 -6.92
N ALA A 154 -4.16 -1.86 -7.36
CA ALA A 154 -3.12 -1.15 -8.10
C ALA A 154 -2.25 -0.24 -7.20
N GLY A 155 -2.28 -0.49 -5.88
CA GLY A 155 -1.74 0.37 -4.85
C GLY A 155 -2.74 0.58 -3.70
N ALA A 156 -2.29 1.24 -2.64
CA ALA A 156 -3.10 1.46 -1.45
C ALA A 156 -4.45 2.12 -1.80
N ASN A 157 -5.53 1.60 -1.23
CA ASN A 157 -6.89 2.10 -1.35
C ASN A 157 -7.47 2.07 -2.78
N THR A 158 -7.09 1.07 -3.57
CA THR A 158 -7.59 0.90 -4.95
C THR A 158 -8.29 -0.44 -5.17
N ASN A 159 -8.94 -0.98 -4.13
CA ASN A 159 -9.70 -2.23 -4.25
C ASN A 159 -10.89 -2.02 -5.18
N GLY A 160 -11.21 -3.02 -6.01
CA GLY A 160 -12.34 -3.01 -6.94
C GLY A 160 -13.10 -4.32 -6.87
N SER A 161 -13.14 -5.06 -7.98
CA SER A 161 -13.78 -6.38 -8.07
C SER A 161 -12.78 -7.53 -8.12
N GLN A 162 -11.54 -7.26 -8.51
CA GLN A 162 -10.54 -8.29 -8.69
C GLN A 162 -10.07 -8.85 -7.34
N PHE A 163 -9.93 -10.17 -7.28
CA PHE A 163 -9.48 -10.91 -6.10
C PHE A 163 -8.49 -12.00 -6.50
N PHE A 164 -7.75 -12.51 -5.54
CA PHE A 164 -6.91 -13.69 -5.70
C PHE A 164 -7.06 -14.67 -4.54
N ILE A 165 -6.75 -15.93 -4.80
CA ILE A 165 -6.68 -17.02 -3.81
C ILE A 165 -5.26 -17.58 -3.84
N THR A 166 -4.60 -17.64 -2.68
CA THR A 166 -3.20 -18.08 -2.58
C THR A 166 -3.05 -19.61 -2.72
N HIS A 167 -1.98 -20.06 -3.37
CA HIS A 167 -1.57 -21.47 -3.38
C HIS A 167 -0.72 -21.82 -2.14
N VAL A 168 0.02 -20.85 -1.62
CA VAL A 168 1.01 -21.01 -0.54
C VAL A 168 0.96 -19.79 0.41
N PRO A 169 1.65 -19.82 1.58
CA PRO A 169 1.84 -18.61 2.39
C PRO A 169 2.58 -17.49 1.62
N THR A 170 2.07 -16.26 1.67
CA THR A 170 2.63 -15.09 0.97
C THR A 170 2.72 -13.86 1.90
N PRO A 171 3.47 -13.91 3.01
CA PRO A 171 3.47 -12.85 4.04
C PRO A 171 3.94 -11.48 3.54
N HIS A 172 4.67 -11.42 2.43
CA HIS A 172 5.08 -10.16 1.79
C HIS A 172 3.90 -9.33 1.25
N LEU A 173 2.69 -9.90 1.19
CA LEU A 173 1.44 -9.24 0.81
C LEU A 173 0.65 -8.68 2.01
N ASP A 174 1.08 -8.99 3.25
CA ASP A 174 0.39 -8.53 4.45
C ASP A 174 0.37 -7.00 4.53
N ASN A 175 -0.80 -6.46 4.92
CA ASN A 175 -1.07 -5.03 4.98
C ASN A 175 -0.86 -4.28 3.64
N LYS A 176 -0.86 -5.00 2.51
CA LYS A 176 -0.89 -4.46 1.15
C LYS A 176 -2.15 -4.87 0.40
N HIS A 177 -2.67 -6.06 0.70
CA HIS A 177 -3.89 -6.61 0.11
C HIS A 177 -4.87 -7.00 1.22
N SER A 178 -6.14 -6.58 1.09
CA SER A 178 -7.18 -6.83 2.09
C SER A 178 -7.58 -8.30 2.06
N VAL A 179 -7.23 -9.05 3.10
CA VAL A 179 -7.67 -10.44 3.30
C VAL A 179 -9.12 -10.42 3.75
N PHE A 180 -10.02 -11.06 2.99
CA PHE A 180 -11.45 -11.03 3.27
C PHE A 180 -12.13 -12.38 3.33
N GLY A 181 -11.38 -13.46 3.12
CA GLY A 181 -11.86 -14.80 3.35
C GLY A 181 -10.76 -15.85 3.27
N GLU A 182 -11.20 -17.09 3.29
CA GLU A 182 -10.34 -18.26 3.11
C GLU A 182 -11.11 -19.43 2.51
N VAL A 183 -10.40 -20.29 1.79
CA VAL A 183 -10.90 -21.57 1.30
C VAL A 183 -11.09 -22.49 2.50
N VAL A 184 -12.31 -23.00 2.66
CA VAL A 184 -12.64 -24.04 3.66
C VAL A 184 -12.79 -25.41 3.01
N GLU A 185 -13.19 -25.46 1.73
CA GLU A 185 -13.28 -26.70 0.95
C GLU A 185 -12.91 -26.39 -0.53
N GLY A 186 -12.34 -27.36 -1.24
CA GLY A 186 -11.97 -27.20 -2.66
C GLY A 186 -10.56 -26.64 -2.91
N MET A 187 -9.62 -26.78 -1.98
CA MET A 187 -8.22 -26.33 -2.20
C MET A 187 -7.53 -27.09 -3.35
N ASN A 188 -7.90 -28.36 -3.57
CA ASN A 188 -7.48 -29.13 -4.74
C ASN A 188 -8.01 -28.52 -6.05
N VAL A 189 -9.22 -27.95 -6.05
CA VAL A 189 -9.78 -27.23 -7.21
C VAL A 189 -9.00 -25.95 -7.44
N VAL A 190 -8.73 -25.16 -6.39
CA VAL A 190 -7.88 -23.95 -6.48
C VAL A 190 -6.55 -24.27 -7.17
N ASN A 191 -5.87 -25.34 -6.74
CA ASN A 191 -4.60 -25.76 -7.31
C ASN A 191 -4.70 -26.29 -8.75
N ALA A 192 -5.89 -26.69 -9.20
CA ALA A 192 -6.14 -27.22 -10.54
C ALA A 192 -6.63 -26.16 -11.55
N ILE A 193 -6.95 -24.95 -11.08
CA ILE A 193 -7.34 -23.82 -11.93
C ILE A 193 -6.16 -23.39 -12.81
N GLU A 194 -6.44 -23.24 -14.09
CA GLU A 194 -5.53 -22.75 -15.12
C GLU A 194 -6.00 -21.39 -15.63
N LYS A 195 -5.09 -20.65 -16.28
CA LYS A 195 -5.45 -19.35 -16.87
C LYS A 195 -6.56 -19.51 -17.90
N GLY A 196 -7.62 -18.73 -17.76
CA GLY A 196 -8.78 -18.74 -18.66
C GLY A 196 -9.94 -19.62 -18.17
N ASP A 197 -9.75 -20.42 -17.12
CA ASP A 197 -10.85 -21.13 -16.47
C ASP A 197 -11.91 -20.15 -15.96
N LEU A 198 -13.16 -20.61 -15.98
CA LEU A 198 -14.32 -19.76 -15.76
C LEU A 198 -14.87 -19.92 -14.35
N ILE A 199 -15.22 -18.80 -13.74
CA ILE A 199 -16.14 -18.71 -12.61
C ILE A 199 -17.54 -18.85 -13.22
N GLN A 200 -18.18 -19.99 -13.02
CA GLN A 200 -19.52 -20.25 -13.54
C GLN A 200 -20.56 -19.46 -12.74
N THR A 201 -20.53 -19.60 -11.40
CA THR A 201 -21.45 -18.90 -10.49
C THR A 201 -20.82 -18.67 -9.12
N VAL A 202 -21.22 -17.59 -8.43
CA VAL A 202 -20.88 -17.35 -7.01
C VAL A 202 -22.13 -17.24 -6.14
N THR A 203 -22.44 -18.27 -5.35
CA THR A 203 -23.63 -18.30 -4.48
C THR A 203 -23.26 -17.94 -3.05
N ILE A 204 -23.93 -16.92 -2.47
CA ILE A 204 -23.72 -16.53 -1.08
C ILE A 204 -24.58 -17.37 -0.14
N ILE A 205 -23.96 -17.95 0.89
CA ILE A 205 -24.60 -18.80 1.89
C ILE A 205 -24.45 -18.13 3.26
N ARG A 206 -25.59 -17.92 3.95
CA ARG A 206 -25.67 -17.29 5.28
C ARG A 206 -26.09 -18.35 6.32
N LYS A 207 -25.20 -18.71 7.23
CA LYS A 207 -25.43 -19.67 8.33
C LYS A 207 -25.32 -18.95 9.68
N GLY A 208 -26.28 -19.17 10.58
CA GLY A 208 -26.39 -18.45 11.85
C GLY A 208 -27.06 -17.08 11.75
N GLU A 209 -27.52 -16.54 12.87
CA GLU A 209 -28.25 -15.25 12.92
C GLU A 209 -27.38 -14.07 12.48
N SER A 210 -26.14 -13.98 12.96
CA SER A 210 -25.24 -12.87 12.64
C SER A 210 -24.97 -12.74 11.14
N ALA A 211 -24.77 -13.86 10.43
CA ALA A 211 -24.55 -13.84 8.99
C ALA A 211 -25.83 -13.53 8.20
N LYS A 212 -27.00 -13.95 8.70
CA LYS A 212 -28.30 -13.61 8.12
C LYS A 212 -28.63 -12.12 8.26
N SER A 213 -28.20 -11.51 9.36
CA SER A 213 -28.37 -10.07 9.63
C SER A 213 -27.32 -9.19 8.95
N PHE A 214 -26.29 -9.77 8.33
CA PHE A 214 -25.31 -8.99 7.58
C PHE A 214 -25.93 -8.46 6.28
N ASP A 215 -26.22 -7.16 6.29
CA ASP A 215 -26.63 -6.41 5.12
C ASP A 215 -25.44 -5.61 4.54
N PRO A 216 -25.00 -5.94 3.31
CA PRO A 216 -23.90 -5.25 2.64
C PRO A 216 -24.06 -3.72 2.58
N GLU A 217 -25.27 -3.24 2.30
CA GLU A 217 -25.55 -1.81 2.11
C GLU A 217 -25.46 -1.04 3.43
N THR A 218 -26.05 -1.59 4.50
CA THR A 218 -25.94 -1.02 5.84
C THR A 218 -24.50 -0.98 6.34
N ALA A 219 -23.72 -2.05 6.12
CA ALA A 219 -22.32 -2.09 6.55
C ALA A 219 -21.47 -1.02 5.84
N GLU A 220 -21.64 -0.85 4.52
CA GLU A 220 -20.97 0.22 3.77
C GLU A 220 -21.36 1.61 4.28
N LYS A 221 -22.64 1.84 4.58
CA LYS A 221 -23.13 3.12 5.11
C LYS A 221 -22.54 3.45 6.48
N LEU A 222 -22.58 2.50 7.42
CA LEU A 222 -22.02 2.69 8.77
C LEU A 222 -20.52 3.02 8.74
N ILE A 223 -19.79 2.44 7.79
CA ILE A 223 -18.35 2.67 7.65
C ILE A 223 -18.09 4.00 6.96
N ALA A 224 -18.90 4.40 5.98
CA ALA A 224 -18.84 5.74 5.41
C ALA A 224 -19.09 6.82 6.49
N GLU A 225 -20.07 6.59 7.38
CA GLU A 225 -20.34 7.45 8.53
C GLU A 225 -19.14 7.49 9.49
N ARG A 226 -18.60 6.33 9.89
CA ARG A 226 -17.40 6.25 10.73
C ARG A 226 -16.18 6.94 10.11
N ASN A 227 -15.93 6.74 8.82
CA ASN A 227 -14.81 7.37 8.11
C ASN A 227 -15.00 8.89 8.02
N LYS A 228 -16.24 9.36 7.86
CA LYS A 228 -16.58 10.78 7.94
C LYS A 228 -16.28 11.35 9.32
N GLU A 229 -16.66 10.66 10.40
CA GLU A 229 -16.34 11.06 11.78
C GLU A 229 -14.83 11.09 12.05
N LEU A 230 -14.09 10.06 11.61
CA LEU A 230 -12.63 10.01 11.73
C LEU A 230 -11.96 11.12 10.91
N ALA A 231 -12.50 11.44 9.73
CA ALA A 231 -12.02 12.54 8.91
C ALA A 231 -12.27 13.90 9.58
N GLU A 232 -13.44 14.11 10.19
CA GLU A 232 -13.71 15.32 10.99
C GLU A 232 -12.71 15.48 12.14
N LYS A 233 -12.34 14.39 12.83
CA LYS A 233 -11.29 14.42 13.86
C LYS A 233 -9.91 14.81 13.30
N ASN A 234 -9.65 14.53 12.03
CA ASN A 234 -8.40 14.89 11.34
C ASN A 234 -8.39 16.32 10.79
N LYS A 235 -9.48 17.09 10.97
CA LYS A 235 -9.53 18.50 10.61
C LYS A 235 -8.50 19.29 11.41
N LYS A 236 -7.67 20.06 10.71
CA LYS A 236 -6.63 20.89 11.31
C LYS A 236 -7.25 22.13 11.92
N VAL A 237 -7.17 22.24 13.24
CA VAL A 237 -7.51 23.45 13.99
C VAL A 237 -6.26 24.33 14.09
N ILE A 238 -6.12 25.24 13.13
CA ILE A 238 -5.00 26.19 13.08
C ILE A 238 -5.34 27.36 14.01
N PRO A 239 -4.49 27.68 15.01
CA PRO A 239 -4.75 28.80 15.91
C PRO A 239 -4.71 30.12 15.13
N ALA A 240 -5.65 31.01 15.43
CA ALA A 240 -5.53 32.40 15.02
C ALA A 240 -4.34 33.03 15.75
N THR A 241 -3.59 33.90 15.07
CA THR A 241 -2.48 34.62 15.68
C THR A 241 -2.52 36.08 15.25
N THR A 242 -2.23 36.97 16.20
CA THR A 242 -2.04 38.41 15.98
C THR A 242 -0.56 38.78 15.85
N ALA A 243 0.34 37.80 15.97
CA ALA A 243 1.77 38.02 15.83
C ALA A 243 2.08 38.67 14.47
N LYS A 244 3.02 39.61 14.47
CA LYS A 244 3.45 40.25 13.21
C LYS A 244 4.19 39.23 12.33
N LEU A 245 4.11 39.44 11.02
CA LEU A 245 4.95 38.70 10.08
C LEU A 245 6.43 38.98 10.36
N ASP A 246 7.25 37.97 10.12
CA ASP A 246 8.70 38.04 10.20
C ASP A 246 9.27 38.17 8.77
N PRO A 247 9.77 39.35 8.36
CA PRO A 247 10.32 39.55 7.04
C PRO A 247 11.44 38.57 6.68
N ALA A 248 12.19 38.06 7.67
CA ALA A 248 13.26 37.10 7.44
C ALA A 248 12.75 35.71 7.00
N LYS A 249 11.47 35.40 7.26
CA LYS A 249 10.82 34.14 6.88
C LYS A 249 10.07 34.22 5.56
N ILE A 250 9.90 35.42 4.99
CA ILE A 250 9.13 35.65 3.78
C ILE A 250 10.04 35.54 2.56
N LEU A 251 9.54 34.86 1.52
CA LEU A 251 10.16 34.85 0.20
C LEU A 251 9.93 36.19 -0.50
N ASN A 252 11.00 36.82 -0.97
CA ASN A 252 10.96 38.10 -1.70
C ASN A 252 11.09 37.88 -3.20
N SER A 253 10.47 38.76 -4.00
CA SER A 253 10.60 38.76 -5.46
C SER A 253 12.03 39.12 -5.88
N GLY A 254 12.56 38.41 -6.89
CA GLY A 254 13.87 38.72 -7.50
C GLY A 254 15.09 38.12 -6.78
N GLN A 255 14.88 37.17 -5.86
CA GLN A 255 16.00 36.41 -5.29
C GLN A 255 16.63 35.49 -6.34
N THR A 256 17.95 35.37 -6.32
CA THR A 256 18.68 34.38 -7.12
C THR A 256 18.47 32.98 -6.54
N ASP A 257 18.26 32.02 -7.43
CA ASP A 257 18.15 30.62 -7.07
C ASP A 257 19.50 30.12 -6.53
N ALA A 258 19.46 29.31 -5.48
CA ALA A 258 20.63 28.59 -5.01
C ALA A 258 20.91 27.36 -5.88
N ASP A 259 22.17 26.96 -5.99
CA ASP A 259 22.54 25.68 -6.61
C ASP A 259 22.15 24.48 -5.74
N GLU A 260 22.24 24.63 -4.42
CA GLU A 260 21.97 23.57 -3.44
C GLU A 260 21.17 24.10 -2.23
N VAL A 261 20.19 23.31 -1.79
CA VAL A 261 19.36 23.62 -0.62
C VAL A 261 19.09 22.38 0.22
N SER A 262 19.05 22.54 1.55
CA SER A 262 18.38 21.59 2.44
C SER A 262 17.09 22.21 2.92
N VAL A 263 16.02 21.41 2.97
CA VAL A 263 14.71 21.89 3.39
C VAL A 263 14.05 20.98 4.41
N GLU A 264 13.32 21.60 5.34
CA GLU A 264 12.25 20.96 6.08
C GLU A 264 10.93 21.14 5.31
N MET A 265 10.01 20.20 5.44
CA MET A 265 8.75 20.18 4.71
C MET A 265 7.57 19.87 5.62
N LEU A 266 6.53 20.69 5.53
CA LEU A 266 5.20 20.41 6.06
C LEU A 266 4.30 19.99 4.90
N VAL A 267 3.55 18.89 5.07
CA VAL A 267 2.63 18.38 4.04
C VAL A 267 1.18 18.51 4.50
N VAL A 268 0.34 19.12 3.68
CA VAL A 268 -1.12 19.10 3.82
C VAL A 268 -1.70 18.26 2.68
N THR A 269 -2.15 17.05 3.00
CA THR A 269 -2.68 16.12 2.00
C THR A 269 -4.18 16.36 1.75
N TYR A 270 -4.70 15.79 0.66
CA TYR A 270 -6.10 15.89 0.26
C TYR A 270 -6.63 14.54 -0.25
N LYS A 271 -7.96 14.37 -0.27
CA LYS A 271 -8.63 13.18 -0.82
C LYS A 271 -8.20 12.94 -2.27
N GLY A 272 -7.62 11.77 -2.54
CA GLY A 272 -7.09 11.40 -3.86
C GLY A 272 -5.61 11.72 -4.09
N ALA A 273 -4.91 12.31 -3.11
CA ALA A 273 -3.45 12.40 -3.15
C ALA A 273 -2.82 11.00 -2.99
N ARG A 274 -1.62 10.80 -3.54
CA ARG A 274 -0.82 9.59 -3.42
C ARG A 274 -0.23 9.48 -2.00
N THR A 275 -1.03 9.07 -1.03
CA THR A 275 -0.62 8.96 0.37
C THR A 275 -1.18 7.70 1.04
N ALA A 276 -0.47 7.19 2.03
CA ALA A 276 -0.95 6.11 2.90
C ALA A 276 -1.89 6.62 4.01
N LYS A 277 -2.03 7.95 4.19
CA LYS A 277 -2.88 8.53 5.23
C LYS A 277 -4.35 8.27 4.93
N GLN A 278 -5.04 7.64 5.88
CA GLN A 278 -6.48 7.38 5.84
C GLN A 278 -7.29 8.55 6.41
N ASN A 279 -8.59 8.57 6.14
CA ASN A 279 -9.55 9.50 6.74
C ASN A 279 -9.15 10.97 6.52
N ILE A 280 -8.75 11.31 5.29
CA ILE A 280 -8.34 12.68 4.95
C ILE A 280 -9.59 13.57 4.92
N TYR A 281 -9.53 14.68 5.64
CA TYR A 281 -10.65 15.62 5.74
C TYR A 281 -10.87 16.42 4.46
N TYR A 282 -9.79 17.00 3.94
CA TYR A 282 -9.85 18.04 2.92
C TYR A 282 -9.94 17.46 1.50
N ASP A 283 -10.75 18.10 0.67
CA ASP A 283 -10.57 18.06 -0.78
C ASP A 283 -9.37 18.93 -1.19
N LYS A 284 -9.01 18.93 -2.47
CA LYS A 284 -7.84 19.67 -2.96
C LYS A 284 -7.95 21.19 -2.69
N PRO A 285 -9.08 21.88 -3.01
CA PRO A 285 -9.23 23.31 -2.68
C PRO A 285 -9.17 23.61 -1.17
N GLY A 286 -9.76 22.75 -0.34
CA GLY A 286 -9.72 22.88 1.12
C GLY A 286 -8.31 22.73 1.67
N ALA A 287 -7.54 21.76 1.18
CA ALA A 287 -6.15 21.56 1.57
C ALA A 287 -5.28 22.75 1.17
N LYS A 288 -5.53 23.37 0.01
CA LYS A 288 -4.84 24.60 -0.40
C LYS A 288 -5.05 25.73 0.61
N LYS A 289 -6.30 26.02 0.99
CA LYS A 289 -6.64 27.07 1.98
C LYS A 289 -5.97 26.83 3.33
N VAL A 290 -5.88 25.57 3.73
CA VAL A 290 -5.21 25.16 4.99
C VAL A 290 -3.70 25.33 4.88
N ALA A 291 -3.11 24.94 3.76
CA ALA A 291 -1.68 25.14 3.51
C ALA A 291 -1.33 26.64 3.51
N GLU A 292 -2.14 27.48 2.87
CA GLU A 292 -1.98 28.94 2.90
C GLU A 292 -2.02 29.51 4.33
N LYS A 293 -2.97 29.05 5.16
CA LYS A 293 -3.05 29.44 6.58
C LYS A 293 -1.83 28.98 7.39
N LEU A 294 -1.32 27.77 7.14
CA LEU A 294 -0.12 27.26 7.79
C LEU A 294 1.13 28.01 7.34
N THR A 295 1.24 28.36 6.05
CA THR A 295 2.32 29.21 5.52
C THR A 295 2.31 30.58 6.18
N ASP A 296 1.14 31.23 6.29
CA ASP A 296 1.01 32.49 7.01
C ASP A 296 1.47 32.35 8.47
N LEU A 297 0.95 31.38 9.20
CA LEU A 297 1.32 31.11 10.60
C LEU A 297 2.83 30.87 10.74
N ALA A 298 3.41 30.08 9.85
CA ALA A 298 4.84 29.74 9.86
C ALA A 298 5.74 30.98 9.68
N ARG A 299 5.29 31.97 8.91
CA ARG A 299 6.00 33.23 8.66
C ARG A 299 5.88 34.24 9.81
N ARG A 300 5.16 33.93 10.90
CA ARG A 300 4.96 34.84 12.04
C ARG A 300 6.16 34.81 13.00
N LYS A 301 6.41 35.92 13.69
CA LYS A 301 7.44 36.00 14.74
C LYS A 301 7.15 35.00 15.86
N GLY A 302 8.20 34.37 16.39
CA GLY A 302 8.10 33.39 17.50
C GLY A 302 7.59 32.00 17.11
N VAL A 303 7.05 31.81 15.90
CA VAL A 303 6.58 30.49 15.45
C VAL A 303 7.75 29.64 14.98
N VAL A 304 7.89 28.44 15.54
CA VAL A 304 8.91 27.45 15.16
C VAL A 304 8.31 26.49 14.14
N PHE A 305 8.96 26.34 12.98
CA PHE A 305 8.43 25.52 11.88
C PHE A 305 8.34 24.02 12.21
N ALA A 306 9.30 23.51 12.99
CA ALA A 306 9.29 22.12 13.45
C ALA A 306 8.05 21.77 14.29
N ASP A 307 7.57 22.71 15.11
CA ASP A 307 6.34 22.51 15.90
C ASP A 307 5.11 22.40 14.99
N LEU A 308 5.07 23.18 13.90
CA LEU A 308 4.00 23.07 12.91
C LEU A 308 4.04 21.74 12.17
N ILE A 309 5.24 21.25 11.82
CA ILE A 309 5.40 19.93 11.21
C ILE A 309 4.85 18.85 12.14
N ASN A 310 5.27 18.84 13.41
CA ASN A 310 4.86 17.85 14.39
C ASN A 310 3.34 17.85 14.63
N ARG A 311 2.74 19.04 14.63
CA ARG A 311 1.31 19.21 14.92
C ARG A 311 0.40 19.03 13.71
N PHE A 312 0.86 19.40 12.51
CA PHE A 312 -0.01 19.55 11.35
C PHE A 312 0.46 18.81 10.09
N SER A 313 1.66 18.26 10.04
CA SER A 313 2.08 17.52 8.84
C SER A 313 1.30 16.21 8.71
N ASP A 314 0.77 15.94 7.52
CA ASP A 314 0.13 14.67 7.18
C ASP A 314 1.15 13.57 6.86
N LEU A 315 2.43 13.90 6.75
CA LEU A 315 3.55 12.97 6.55
C LEU A 315 4.69 13.26 7.55
N PRO A 316 4.51 12.98 8.85
CA PRO A 316 5.50 13.31 9.89
C PRO A 316 6.81 12.52 9.79
N GLN A 317 6.83 11.40 9.05
CA GLN A 317 8.02 10.57 8.86
C GLN A 317 8.92 11.05 7.71
N GLN A 318 8.44 11.96 6.85
CA GLN A 318 9.17 12.45 5.66
C GLN A 318 9.15 13.99 5.63
N THR A 319 9.88 14.57 6.56
CA THR A 319 9.83 16.02 6.84
C THR A 319 11.12 16.76 6.51
N LYS A 320 12.16 16.03 6.08
CA LYS A 320 13.46 16.60 5.71
C LYS A 320 13.91 16.07 4.37
N LEU A 321 14.35 16.98 3.51
CA LEU A 321 15.03 16.65 2.26
C LEU A 321 16.46 17.19 2.38
N PRO A 322 17.43 16.31 2.70
CA PRO A 322 18.82 16.70 2.77
C PRO A 322 19.34 16.98 1.36
N LEU A 323 20.01 18.13 1.19
CA LEU A 323 20.80 18.51 0.03
C LEU A 323 20.17 18.19 -1.35
N LEU A 324 19.20 19.00 -1.74
CA LEU A 324 18.69 19.07 -3.11
C LEU A 324 19.65 19.90 -3.98
N SER A 325 19.96 19.42 -5.18
CA SER A 325 20.75 20.16 -6.17
C SER A 325 19.88 20.55 -7.38
N SER A 326 20.00 21.79 -7.83
CA SER A 326 19.29 22.29 -9.02
C SER A 326 19.76 21.60 -10.31
N LYS A 327 20.95 21.00 -10.27
CA LYS A 327 21.58 20.27 -11.38
C LYS A 327 21.23 18.78 -11.40
N GLN A 328 20.43 18.32 -10.44
CA GLN A 328 20.03 16.91 -10.37
C GLN A 328 19.16 16.53 -11.58
N PRO A 329 19.50 15.44 -12.31
CA PRO A 329 18.68 14.96 -13.41
C PRO A 329 17.30 14.51 -12.90
N ASN A 330 16.24 14.81 -13.66
CA ASN A 330 14.85 14.45 -13.36
C ASN A 330 14.30 15.04 -12.05
N LEU A 331 14.82 16.18 -11.59
CA LEU A 331 14.27 16.89 -10.45
C LEU A 331 12.80 17.27 -10.70
N SER A 332 11.91 16.83 -9.81
CA SER A 332 10.47 17.10 -9.94
C SER A 332 10.15 18.59 -9.81
N ASP A 333 9.19 19.08 -10.61
CA ASP A 333 8.84 20.51 -10.67
C ASP A 333 8.43 21.10 -9.32
N PHE A 334 7.75 20.31 -8.48
CA PHE A 334 7.31 20.74 -7.15
C PHE A 334 8.47 20.99 -6.17
N LEU A 335 9.71 20.59 -6.49
CA LEU A 335 10.89 20.87 -5.68
C LEU A 335 11.59 22.17 -6.08
N LYS A 336 11.38 22.66 -7.31
CA LYS A 336 12.04 23.88 -7.83
C LYS A 336 11.82 25.13 -6.96
N PRO A 337 10.64 25.36 -6.35
CA PRO A 337 10.44 26.52 -5.47
C PRO A 337 11.36 26.56 -4.25
N ALA A 338 11.91 25.42 -3.80
CA ALA A 338 12.83 25.37 -2.66
C ALA A 338 14.14 26.14 -2.91
N PHE A 339 14.61 26.20 -4.16
CA PHE A 339 15.89 26.83 -4.52
C PHE A 339 15.83 28.36 -4.45
N LYS A 340 14.63 28.95 -4.49
CA LYS A 340 14.40 30.40 -4.35
C LYS A 340 14.55 30.91 -2.92
N LEU A 341 14.45 30.00 -1.94
CA LEU A 341 14.47 30.34 -0.52
C LEU A 341 15.89 30.67 -0.07
N LYS A 342 16.07 31.65 0.80
CA LYS A 342 17.25 31.83 1.67
C LYS A 342 17.05 31.06 2.98
N VAL A 343 18.14 30.78 3.70
CA VAL A 343 18.07 30.07 4.99
C VAL A 343 17.09 30.78 5.92
N GLY A 344 16.15 30.01 6.48
CA GLY A 344 15.08 30.51 7.34
C GLY A 344 13.78 30.89 6.61
N GLN A 345 13.82 31.13 5.30
CA GLN A 345 12.62 31.48 4.52
C GLN A 345 11.71 30.29 4.28
N ILE A 346 10.43 30.60 4.10
CA ILE A 346 9.33 29.64 3.96
C ILE A 346 8.65 29.87 2.60
N SER A 347 8.46 28.80 1.84
CA SER A 347 7.80 28.87 0.53
C SER A 347 6.30 29.13 0.64
N ASP A 348 5.70 29.56 -0.46
CA ASP A 348 4.25 29.39 -0.64
C ASP A 348 3.92 27.89 -0.77
N PRO A 349 2.66 27.49 -0.56
CA PRO A 349 2.24 26.11 -0.78
C PRO A 349 2.48 25.65 -2.22
N VAL A 350 3.17 24.53 -2.38
CA VAL A 350 3.47 23.93 -3.69
C VAL A 350 2.62 22.70 -3.89
N ASP A 351 1.87 22.66 -4.98
CA ASP A 351 1.04 21.50 -5.35
C ASP A 351 1.90 20.30 -5.76
N SER A 352 1.51 19.10 -5.36
CA SER A 352 2.21 17.86 -5.70
C SER A 352 1.24 16.67 -5.67
N ALA A 353 1.69 15.53 -6.19
CA ALA A 353 0.93 14.28 -6.11
C ALA A 353 0.66 13.82 -4.67
N PHE A 354 1.42 14.29 -3.67
CA PHE A 354 1.34 13.88 -2.26
C PHE A 354 0.47 14.84 -1.42
N GLY A 355 0.15 16.02 -1.95
CA GLY A 355 -0.49 17.12 -1.22
C GLY A 355 0.20 18.46 -1.47
N TYR A 356 -0.19 19.48 -0.71
CA TYR A 356 0.49 20.77 -0.70
C TYR A 356 1.70 20.73 0.22
N LEU A 357 2.87 21.06 -0.33
CA LEU A 357 4.14 21.08 0.35
C LEU A 357 4.50 22.52 0.73
N ILE A 358 4.94 22.74 1.97
CA ILE A 358 5.47 24.02 2.43
C ILE A 358 6.91 23.75 2.86
N PHE A 359 7.85 24.42 2.21
CA PHE A 359 9.27 24.26 2.47
C PHE A 359 9.78 25.35 3.40
N ARG A 360 10.67 24.98 4.31
CA ARG A 360 11.56 25.93 5.01
C ARG A 360 12.99 25.58 4.66
N ARG A 361 13.75 26.53 4.13
CA ARG A 361 15.19 26.31 3.91
C ARG A 361 15.91 26.31 5.23
N VAL A 362 16.67 25.25 5.48
CA VAL A 362 17.59 25.15 6.60
C VAL A 362 19.02 25.35 6.11
N ALA A 363 19.92 25.70 7.02
CA ALA A 363 21.33 25.68 6.70
C ALA A 363 21.72 24.22 6.40
N SER A 364 22.32 23.99 5.24
CA SER A 364 22.97 22.70 4.97
C SER A 364 24.26 22.68 5.78
N GLU A 365 24.32 21.86 6.82
CA GLU A 365 25.62 21.43 7.37
C GLU A 365 26.20 20.44 6.37
N ALA A 366 27.03 20.96 5.47
CA ALA A 366 27.94 20.16 4.66
C ALA A 366 29.34 20.31 5.25
N VAL A 367 30.06 19.21 5.32
CA VAL A 367 31.47 19.20 5.69
C VAL A 367 32.28 18.62 4.53
N THR A 368 33.54 18.99 4.46
CA THR A 368 34.52 18.15 3.78
C THR A 368 35.35 17.44 4.85
N ALA A 369 35.72 16.18 4.58
CA ALA A 369 36.51 15.42 5.51
C ALA A 369 37.46 14.47 4.81
N SER A 370 38.52 14.10 5.51
CA SER A 370 39.40 13.00 5.14
C SER A 370 39.30 11.91 6.21
N HIS A 371 39.55 10.65 5.84
CA HIS A 371 39.60 9.56 6.81
C HIS A 371 40.75 8.58 6.57
N ILE A 372 41.12 7.87 7.63
CA ILE A 372 41.97 6.68 7.57
C ILE A 372 41.10 5.51 8.03
N LEU A 373 40.83 4.57 7.14
CA LEU A 373 40.03 3.37 7.44
C LEU A 373 40.97 2.18 7.66
N ILE A 374 40.88 1.55 8.83
CA ILE A 374 41.57 0.30 9.15
C ILE A 374 40.52 -0.82 9.26
N THR A 375 40.50 -1.71 8.29
CA THR A 375 39.59 -2.86 8.25
C THR A 375 40.12 -4.02 9.09
N PHE A 376 39.23 -4.89 9.55
CA PHE A 376 39.54 -6.15 10.22
C PHE A 376 38.66 -7.29 9.69
N GLU A 377 39.10 -8.52 9.90
CA GLU A 377 38.35 -9.71 9.53
C GLU A 377 36.94 -9.71 10.17
N GLY A 378 35.91 -9.78 9.33
CA GLY A 378 34.50 -9.67 9.73
C GLY A 378 33.86 -8.30 9.52
N ALA A 379 34.65 -7.24 9.26
CA ALA A 379 34.10 -5.96 8.84
C ALA A 379 33.62 -6.01 7.38
N LEU A 380 32.59 -5.21 7.05
CA LEU A 380 32.07 -5.13 5.69
C LEU A 380 33.16 -4.63 4.73
N ARG A 381 33.34 -5.33 3.60
CA ARG A 381 34.30 -5.01 2.55
C ARG A 381 35.78 -5.08 2.98
N ALA A 382 36.08 -5.76 4.08
CA ALA A 382 37.45 -6.00 4.51
C ALA A 382 38.20 -6.89 3.50
N THR A 383 39.41 -6.47 3.10
CA THR A 383 40.33 -7.27 2.27
C THR A 383 41.53 -7.77 3.07
N LYS A 384 41.73 -7.25 4.28
CA LYS A 384 42.86 -7.56 5.15
C LYS A 384 42.49 -8.67 6.14
N LYS A 385 43.46 -9.54 6.43
CA LYS A 385 43.31 -10.69 7.35
C LYS A 385 43.59 -10.37 8.83
N ARG A 386 43.86 -9.10 9.16
CA ARG A 386 44.14 -8.70 10.54
C ARG A 386 42.89 -8.86 11.41
N ASN A 387 43.07 -9.25 12.67
CA ASN A 387 41.94 -9.34 13.59
C ASN A 387 41.54 -7.96 14.15
N ARG A 388 40.38 -7.90 14.82
CA ARG A 388 39.82 -6.66 15.36
C ARG A 388 40.75 -5.97 16.37
N LYS A 389 41.46 -6.73 17.21
CA LYS A 389 42.38 -6.18 18.22
C LYS A 389 43.63 -5.56 17.57
N GLU A 390 44.16 -6.19 16.53
CA GLU A 390 45.28 -5.66 15.74
C GLU A 390 44.91 -4.39 14.99
N ALA A 391 43.73 -4.38 14.35
CA ALA A 391 43.23 -3.18 13.66
C ALA A 391 43.06 -2.00 14.61
N LYS A 392 42.51 -2.24 15.81
CA LYS A 392 42.36 -1.20 16.83
C LYS A 392 43.71 -0.65 17.28
N LYS A 393 44.68 -1.51 17.57
CA LYS A 393 46.05 -1.10 17.94
C LYS A 393 46.71 -0.27 16.84
N LEU A 394 46.51 -0.64 15.57
CA LEU A 394 47.03 0.12 14.44
C LEU A 394 46.38 1.52 14.37
N ALA A 395 45.06 1.61 14.50
CA ALA A 395 44.37 2.89 14.54
C ALA A 395 44.84 3.78 15.72
N GLU A 396 45.01 3.21 16.91
CA GLU A 396 45.55 3.92 18.07
C GLU A 396 46.99 4.41 17.86
N LYS A 397 47.84 3.60 17.19
CA LYS A 397 49.19 4.00 16.80
C LYS A 397 49.16 5.18 15.82
N ILE A 398 48.35 5.10 14.76
CA ILE A 398 48.21 6.18 13.78
C ILE A 398 47.73 7.47 14.45
N LEU A 399 46.81 7.38 15.41
CA LEU A 399 46.36 8.55 16.18
C LEU A 399 47.50 9.17 17.00
N LYS A 400 48.41 8.35 17.55
CA LYS A 400 49.61 8.84 18.24
C LYS A 400 50.57 9.52 17.26
N ASP A 401 50.75 8.95 16.08
CA ASP A 401 51.61 9.49 15.02
C ASP A 401 51.09 10.86 14.52
N LEU A 402 49.76 11.00 14.37
CA LEU A 402 49.10 12.29 14.07
C LEU A 402 49.34 13.33 15.17
N LYS A 403 49.25 12.93 16.45
CA LYS A 403 49.55 13.83 17.59
C LYS A 403 51.01 14.27 17.64
N ASN A 404 51.92 13.48 17.09
CA ASN A 404 53.33 13.81 16.97
C ASN A 404 53.62 14.70 15.74
N GLY A 405 52.60 15.10 14.98
CA GLY A 405 52.72 16.06 13.88
C GLY A 405 52.96 15.45 12.49
N ILE A 406 52.83 14.13 12.34
CA ILE A 406 52.87 13.50 11.00
C ILE A 406 51.62 13.92 10.20
N ASP A 407 51.80 14.20 8.91
CA ASP A 407 50.70 14.64 8.05
C ASP A 407 49.61 13.56 7.90
N PHE A 408 48.36 14.02 7.83
CA PHE A 408 47.20 13.13 7.75
C PHE A 408 47.12 12.41 6.41
N ALA A 409 47.37 13.11 5.30
CA ALA A 409 47.31 12.52 3.98
C ALA A 409 48.43 11.48 3.82
N GLU A 410 49.62 11.75 4.34
CA GLU A 410 50.73 10.78 4.36
C GLU A 410 50.32 9.47 5.07
N LEU A 411 49.79 9.55 6.29
CA LEU A 411 49.34 8.37 7.03
C LEU A 411 48.16 7.67 6.34
N ALA A 412 47.28 8.42 5.68
CA ALA A 412 46.19 7.85 4.91
C ALA A 412 46.70 7.05 3.70
N HIS A 413 47.67 7.57 2.96
CA HIS A 413 48.31 6.86 1.84
C HIS A 413 48.99 5.56 2.30
N GLN A 414 49.66 5.60 3.46
CA GLN A 414 50.42 4.47 3.99
C GLN A 414 49.53 3.39 4.60
N HIS A 415 48.42 3.76 5.25
CA HIS A 415 47.71 2.86 6.15
C HIS A 415 46.23 2.65 5.86
N SER A 416 45.57 3.56 5.12
CA SER A 416 44.13 3.42 4.87
C SER A 416 43.84 2.26 3.94
N ASP A 417 42.99 1.34 4.39
CA ASP A 417 42.43 0.23 3.61
C ASP A 417 41.26 0.68 2.72
N GLY A 418 40.79 1.92 2.89
CA GLY A 418 39.68 2.49 2.13
C GLY A 418 40.08 2.98 0.74
N PRO A 419 39.13 3.10 -0.19
CA PRO A 419 39.39 3.55 -1.56
C PRO A 419 39.86 5.01 -1.67
N SER A 420 39.66 5.81 -0.61
CA SER A 420 40.17 7.18 -0.50
C SER A 420 41.62 7.26 -0.04
N GLY A 421 42.22 6.15 0.46
CA GLY A 421 43.60 6.11 0.93
C GLY A 421 44.61 6.67 -0.08
N PRO A 422 44.59 6.24 -1.35
CA PRO A 422 45.44 6.81 -2.42
C PRO A 422 45.20 8.29 -2.73
N LYS A 423 44.20 8.94 -2.14
CA LYS A 423 43.90 10.38 -2.26
C LYS A 423 44.06 11.10 -0.92
N GLY A 424 44.97 10.62 -0.06
CA GLY A 424 45.16 11.19 1.28
C GLY A 424 43.96 11.01 2.21
N GLY A 425 43.08 10.06 1.91
CA GLY A 425 41.86 9.82 2.67
C GLY A 425 40.70 10.74 2.32
N ASP A 426 40.83 11.62 1.32
CA ASP A 426 39.80 12.60 0.97
C ASP A 426 38.46 11.96 0.58
N LEU A 427 37.40 12.38 1.27
CA LEU A 427 36.01 11.95 1.03
C LEU A 427 35.21 12.99 0.23
N GLY A 428 35.79 14.17 -0.03
CA GLY A 428 35.07 15.29 -0.62
C GLY A 428 34.00 15.87 0.29
N ARG A 429 33.04 16.57 -0.31
CA ARG A 429 31.94 17.24 0.39
C ARG A 429 30.74 16.31 0.55
N PHE A 430 30.21 16.24 1.76
CA PHE A 430 29.00 15.49 2.07
C PHE A 430 28.19 16.16 3.20
N THR A 431 26.91 15.79 3.30
CA THR A 431 25.99 16.27 4.34
C THR A 431 25.62 15.17 5.32
N ARG A 432 25.08 15.56 6.47
CA ARG A 432 24.57 14.62 7.47
C ARG A 432 23.55 13.67 6.84
N GLY A 433 23.68 12.39 7.16
CA GLY A 433 22.90 11.25 6.66
C GLY A 433 23.55 10.51 5.48
N GLN A 434 24.64 11.04 4.90
CA GLN A 434 25.33 10.38 3.78
C GLN A 434 26.37 9.36 4.23
N MET A 435 26.89 9.48 5.46
CA MET A 435 27.77 8.47 6.07
C MET A 435 26.99 7.63 7.09
N VAL A 436 27.61 6.57 7.60
CA VAL A 436 27.02 5.77 8.68
C VAL A 436 26.87 6.59 9.96
N PRO A 437 25.86 6.31 10.81
CA PRO A 437 25.50 7.17 11.94
C PRO A 437 26.66 7.52 12.87
N GLU A 438 27.53 6.55 13.17
CA GLU A 438 28.69 6.73 14.06
C GLU A 438 29.73 7.69 13.45
N PHE A 439 29.93 7.62 12.13
CA PHE A 439 30.83 8.52 11.41
C PHE A 439 30.27 9.94 11.37
N ASP A 440 28.98 10.06 11.00
CA ASP A 440 28.28 11.34 10.94
C ASP A 440 28.26 12.05 12.29
N GLN A 441 27.98 11.34 13.37
CA GLN A 441 27.93 11.92 14.71
C GLN A 441 29.27 12.53 15.11
N VAL A 442 30.38 11.96 14.67
CA VAL A 442 31.72 12.47 14.98
C VAL A 442 32.08 13.64 14.09
N VAL A 443 32.01 13.49 12.77
CA VAL A 443 32.55 14.49 11.83
C VAL A 443 31.82 15.84 11.91
N PHE A 444 30.50 15.85 12.14
CA PHE A 444 29.72 17.08 12.26
C PHE A 444 29.93 17.81 13.60
N ASN A 445 30.50 17.14 14.60
CA ASN A 445 30.83 17.73 15.90
C ASN A 445 32.32 18.11 16.00
N LEU A 446 33.13 17.80 14.98
CA LEU A 446 34.52 18.24 14.92
C LEU A 446 34.61 19.72 14.54
N GLU A 447 35.51 20.44 15.21
CA GLU A 447 35.96 21.76 14.78
C GLU A 447 36.73 21.66 13.45
N LEU A 448 36.80 22.77 12.72
CA LEU A 448 37.53 22.85 11.46
C LEU A 448 39.01 22.51 11.67
N GLY A 449 39.52 21.52 10.93
CA GLY A 449 40.91 21.05 11.02
C GLY A 449 41.15 19.99 12.11
N ALA A 450 40.18 19.75 12.99
CA ALA A 450 40.31 18.79 14.08
C ALA A 450 40.28 17.33 13.58
N VAL A 451 40.92 16.45 14.36
CA VAL A 451 40.99 15.00 14.12
C VAL A 451 40.25 14.27 15.24
N SER A 452 39.42 13.29 14.88
CA SER A 452 38.68 12.46 15.83
C SER A 452 39.58 11.48 16.58
N GLY A 453 39.04 10.90 17.66
CA GLY A 453 39.53 9.61 18.15
C GLY A 453 39.23 8.46 17.17
N VAL A 454 39.47 7.23 17.62
CA VAL A 454 39.12 6.04 16.84
C VAL A 454 37.61 5.82 16.88
N VAL A 455 36.98 5.84 15.71
CA VAL A 455 35.53 5.63 15.53
C VAL A 455 35.31 4.26 14.92
N GLU A 456 34.51 3.42 15.57
CA GLU A 456 34.19 2.10 15.04
C GLU A 456 32.88 2.14 14.24
N THR A 457 32.88 1.51 13.07
CA THR A 457 31.68 1.29 12.25
C THR A 457 31.64 -0.14 11.75
N GLN A 458 30.57 -0.52 11.06
CA GLN A 458 30.48 -1.81 10.35
C GLN A 458 31.59 -2.04 9.30
N PHE A 459 32.31 -1.00 8.87
CA PHE A 459 33.40 -1.10 7.89
C PHE A 459 34.79 -1.23 8.52
N GLY A 460 34.94 -0.97 9.83
CA GLY A 460 36.21 -1.00 10.53
C GLY A 460 36.42 0.20 11.45
N TYR A 461 37.67 0.50 11.75
CA TYR A 461 38.07 1.65 12.55
C TYR A 461 38.42 2.85 11.66
N HIS A 462 37.84 4.00 11.97
CA HIS A 462 38.06 5.26 11.27
C HIS A 462 38.77 6.25 12.19
N ILE A 463 39.70 7.01 11.61
CA ILE A 463 40.18 8.28 12.16
C ILE A 463 39.76 9.34 11.15
N ILE A 464 39.08 10.39 11.60
CA ILE A 464 38.38 11.34 10.74
C ILE A 464 38.96 12.72 10.98
N LYS A 465 39.32 13.43 9.91
CA LYS A 465 39.73 14.84 9.96
C LYS A 465 38.70 15.69 9.23
N ARG A 466 38.15 16.70 9.90
CA ARG A 466 37.30 17.68 9.22
C ARG A 466 38.17 18.71 8.51
N THR A 467 37.96 18.87 7.20
CA THR A 467 38.76 19.77 6.37
C THR A 467 38.03 21.07 6.00
N GLN A 468 36.69 21.08 5.96
CA GLN A 468 35.81 22.28 5.87
C GLN A 468 34.48 22.05 6.63
#